data_AF-A0A838WEQ2-F1
#
_entry.id   AF-A0A838WEQ2-F1
#
_cell.length_a   1.000
_cell.length_b   1.000
_cell.length_c   1.000
_cell.angle_alpha   90.00
_cell.angle_beta   90.00
_cell.angle_gamma   90.00
#
_symmetry.space_group_name_H-M   'P 1'
#
loop_
_entity.id
_entity.type
_entity.pdbx_description
1 polymer ?
#
loop_
_entity_poly.entity_id
_entity_poly.type
_entity_poly.pdbx_seq_one_letter_code
_entity_poly.pdbx_strand_id
1 'polypeptide(L)'
;MARGYIEWGLPGSTWNWWKEEAGLTLAWILRQTGEIEQAQYLVDEASGRFEKRRRGHTRRPEDHVQSARIQVVRGDREGALRELQEAVRQGWRFYNENPHDPVLNSLRGDPRYDRLMVEVKADVDRMRARVEREGW
;
A
#
# COMPACT_ATOMS: atom_id res chain seq x y z
N MET A 1 -33.33 14.15 -18.23
CA MET A 1 -32.34 13.05 -18.31
C MET A 1 -31.34 13.22 -17.17
N ALA A 2 -31.55 12.53 -16.05
CA ALA A 2 -30.68 12.59 -14.88
C ALA A 2 -29.71 11.39 -14.92
N ARG A 3 -28.40 11.65 -14.94
CA ARG A 3 -27.37 10.62 -14.71
C ARG A 3 -27.31 10.35 -13.21
N GLY A 4 -27.80 9.18 -12.80
CA GLY A 4 -27.65 8.71 -11.42
C GLY A 4 -26.21 8.23 -11.19
N TYR A 5 -25.44 9.01 -10.45
CA TYR A 5 -24.28 8.49 -9.73
C TYR A 5 -24.79 7.87 -8.44
N ILE A 6 -24.57 6.56 -8.28
CA ILE A 6 -24.93 5.83 -7.09
C ILE A 6 -23.83 6.10 -6.04
N GLU A 7 -24.09 7.06 -5.14
CA GLU A 7 -23.36 7.18 -3.88
C GLU A 7 -23.80 6.05 -2.93
N TRP A 8 -23.01 4.98 -2.83
CA TRP A 8 -23.05 4.09 -1.67
C TRP A 8 -21.88 4.39 -0.73
N GLY A 9 -22.19 5.09 0.36
CA GLY A 9 -21.31 5.28 1.51
C GLY A 9 -22.08 5.91 2.67
N LEU A 10 -22.37 5.14 3.72
CA LEU A 10 -22.93 5.68 4.95
C LEU A 10 -21.85 6.46 5.72
N PRO A 11 -22.17 7.62 6.33
CA PRO A 11 -21.21 8.41 7.09
C PRO A 11 -20.76 7.65 8.35
N GLY A 12 -19.46 7.60 8.60
CA GLY A 12 -18.89 7.10 9.86
C GLY A 12 -18.49 5.62 9.87
N SER A 13 -18.54 4.92 8.74
CA SER A 13 -18.07 3.54 8.68
C SER A 13 -16.56 3.48 8.43
N THR A 14 -15.87 2.60 9.15
CA THR A 14 -14.46 2.24 8.92
C THR A 14 -14.25 1.48 7.60
N TRP A 15 -15.25 1.41 6.71
CA TRP A 15 -15.20 0.71 5.43
C TRP A 15 -14.76 1.60 4.25
N ASN A 16 -13.87 2.58 4.47
CA ASN A 16 -13.34 3.45 3.41
C ASN A 16 -11.93 3.06 2.93
N TRP A 17 -11.21 2.18 3.66
CA TRP A 17 -9.85 1.75 3.30
C TRP A 17 -9.81 0.92 2.01
N TRP A 18 -10.83 0.10 1.76
CA TRP A 18 -10.94 -0.76 0.58
C TRP A 18 -11.08 0.03 -0.72
N LYS A 19 -11.71 1.22 -0.70
CA LYS A 19 -11.83 2.08 -1.89
C LYS A 19 -10.47 2.67 -2.30
N GLU A 20 -9.60 2.95 -1.33
CA GLU A 20 -8.24 3.46 -1.60
C GLU A 20 -7.33 2.34 -2.12
N GLU A 21 -7.38 1.17 -1.51
CA GLU A 21 -6.57 0.02 -1.94
C GLU A 21 -7.00 -0.53 -3.29
N ALA A 22 -8.31 -0.65 -3.53
CA ALA A 22 -8.84 -1.03 -4.83
C ALA A 22 -8.54 0.02 -5.91
N GLY A 23 -8.49 1.31 -5.55
CA GLY A 23 -8.15 2.39 -6.47
C GLY A 23 -6.72 2.30 -7.00
N LEU A 24 -5.74 2.02 -6.13
CA LEU A 24 -4.34 1.85 -6.56
C LEU A 24 -4.12 0.56 -7.35
N THR A 25 -4.81 -0.52 -6.98
CA THR A 25 -4.77 -1.77 -7.77
C THR A 25 -5.39 -1.57 -9.15
N LEU A 26 -6.52 -0.87 -9.26
CA LEU A 26 -7.14 -0.54 -10.55
C LEU A 26 -6.21 0.36 -11.38
N ALA A 27 -5.61 1.39 -10.77
CA ALA A 27 -4.67 2.26 -11.45
C ALA A 27 -3.45 1.48 -11.99
N TRP A 28 -2.95 0.51 -11.21
CA TRP A 28 -1.89 -0.39 -11.67
C TRP A 28 -2.32 -1.22 -12.88
N ILE A 29 -3.50 -1.84 -12.84
CA ILE A 29 -4.05 -2.63 -13.96
C ILE A 29 -4.20 -1.76 -15.21
N LEU A 30 -4.84 -0.59 -15.10
CA LEU A 30 -5.05 0.35 -16.20
C LEU A 30 -3.72 0.74 -16.86
N ARG A 31 -2.68 0.96 -16.07
CA ARG A 31 -1.35 1.26 -16.58
C ARG A 31 -0.74 0.07 -17.34
N GLN A 32 -0.90 -1.15 -16.83
CA GLN A 32 -0.44 -2.36 -17.54
C GLN A 32 -1.17 -2.58 -18.87
N THR A 33 -2.43 -2.14 -18.98
CA THR A 33 -3.24 -2.26 -20.20
C THR A 33 -3.12 -1.05 -21.14
N GLY A 34 -2.28 -0.06 -20.83
CA GLY A 34 -2.04 1.12 -21.68
C GLY A 34 -2.98 2.30 -21.46
N GLU A 35 -3.89 2.23 -20.49
CA GLU A 35 -4.84 3.30 -20.11
C GLU A 35 -4.15 4.30 -19.16
N ILE A 36 -3.08 4.94 -19.65
CA ILE A 36 -2.13 5.71 -18.83
C ILE A 36 -2.79 6.93 -18.18
N GLU A 37 -3.66 7.64 -18.89
CA GLU A 37 -4.32 8.86 -18.39
C GLU A 37 -5.29 8.53 -17.25
N GLN A 38 -6.10 7.47 -17.39
CA GLN A 38 -7.03 7.03 -16.36
C GLN A 38 -6.28 6.49 -15.13
N ALA A 39 -5.19 5.74 -15.35
CA ALA A 39 -4.31 5.31 -14.26
C ALA A 39 -3.75 6.52 -13.50
N GLN A 40 -3.27 7.53 -14.20
CA GLN A 40 -2.72 8.75 -13.61
C GLN A 40 -3.77 9.51 -12.79
N TYR A 41 -4.99 9.66 -13.33
CA TYR A 41 -6.09 10.29 -12.61
C TYR A 41 -6.38 9.61 -11.26
N LEU A 42 -6.46 8.28 -11.25
CA LEU A 42 -6.71 7.51 -10.02
C LEU A 42 -5.56 7.64 -9.01
N VAL A 43 -4.32 7.67 -9.49
CA VAL A 43 -3.13 7.88 -8.65
C VAL A 43 -3.16 9.26 -8.01
N ASP A 44 -3.51 10.30 -8.76
CA ASP A 44 -3.53 11.67 -8.24
C ASP A 44 -4.68 11.88 -7.27
N GLU A 45 -5.84 11.26 -7.52
CA GLU A 45 -6.93 11.25 -6.58
C GLU A 45 -6.54 10.55 -5.26
N ALA A 46 -5.95 9.35 -5.34
CA ALA A 46 -5.47 8.62 -4.18
C ALA A 46 -4.39 9.40 -3.41
N SER A 47 -3.44 10.00 -4.11
CA SER A 47 -2.38 10.84 -3.53
C SER A 47 -2.96 12.06 -2.82
N GLY A 48 -3.96 12.73 -3.40
CA GLY A 48 -4.61 13.89 -2.82
C GLY A 48 -5.36 13.56 -1.51
N ARG A 49 -6.02 12.40 -1.44
CA ARG A 49 -6.66 11.93 -0.20
C ARG A 49 -5.63 11.58 0.86
N PHE A 50 -4.58 10.88 0.47
CA PHE A 50 -3.50 10.46 1.36
C PHE A 50 -2.78 11.66 1.98
N GLU A 51 -2.44 12.67 1.18
CA GLU A 51 -1.76 13.87 1.68
C GLU A 51 -2.63 14.66 2.65
N LYS A 52 -3.96 14.72 2.43
CA LYS A 52 -4.89 15.33 3.38
C LYS A 52 -4.91 14.60 4.72
N ARG A 53 -4.84 13.27 4.73
CA ARG A 53 -4.75 12.45 5.96
C ARG A 53 -3.43 12.67 6.69
N ARG A 54 -2.35 12.81 5.93
CA ARG A 54 -0.99 13.00 6.46
C ARG A 54 -0.79 14.34 7.17
N ARG A 55 -1.53 15.38 6.76
CA ARG A 55 -1.46 16.70 7.41
C ARG A 55 -1.87 16.59 8.88
N GLY A 56 -0.96 16.99 9.77
CA GLY A 56 -1.19 17.05 11.22
C GLY A 56 -0.90 15.78 12.01
N HIS A 57 -0.34 14.73 11.39
CA HIS A 57 -0.04 13.46 12.07
C HIS A 57 1.38 12.96 11.76
N THR A 58 2.00 12.28 12.72
CA THR A 58 3.24 11.52 12.48
C THR A 58 2.95 10.36 11.53
N ARG A 59 3.78 10.20 10.49
CA ARG A 59 3.61 9.10 9.53
C ARG A 59 3.73 7.76 10.26
N ARG A 60 2.79 6.87 9.98
CA ARG A 60 2.81 5.49 10.45
C ARG A 60 3.53 4.59 9.43
N PRO A 61 3.95 3.38 9.79
CA PRO A 61 4.57 2.46 8.84
C PRO A 61 3.67 2.18 7.61
N GLU A 62 2.34 2.13 7.80
CA GLU A 62 1.36 1.92 6.72
C GLU A 62 1.31 3.10 5.73
N ASP A 63 1.58 4.31 6.21
CA ASP A 63 1.64 5.51 5.36
C ASP A 63 2.83 5.44 4.38
N HIS A 64 3.92 4.82 4.80
CA HIS A 64 5.06 4.54 3.94
C HIS A 64 4.71 3.47 2.90
N VAL A 65 4.02 2.41 3.28
CA VAL A 65 3.55 1.37 2.34
C VAL A 65 2.62 1.94 1.27
N GLN A 66 1.63 2.76 1.65
CA GLN A 66 0.74 3.39 0.68
C GLN A 66 1.48 4.33 -0.28
N SER A 67 2.49 5.05 0.23
CA SER A 67 3.35 5.90 -0.62
C SER A 67 4.19 5.06 -1.58
N ALA A 68 4.70 3.91 -1.14
CA ALA A 68 5.38 2.97 -2.01
C ALA A 68 4.48 2.48 -3.15
N ARG A 69 3.22 2.10 -2.84
CA ARG A 69 2.24 1.67 -3.84
C ARG A 69 2.00 2.76 -4.89
N ILE A 70 1.77 4.01 -4.46
CA ILE A 70 1.65 5.16 -5.37
C ILE A 70 2.85 5.28 -6.31
N GLN A 71 4.06 5.14 -5.76
CA GLN A 71 5.30 5.27 -6.53
C GLN A 71 5.50 4.12 -7.53
N VAL A 72 5.13 2.89 -7.17
CA VAL A 72 5.07 1.76 -8.12
C VAL A 72 4.13 2.08 -9.29
N VAL A 73 2.92 2.55 -9.01
CA VAL A 73 1.96 2.88 -10.08
C VAL A 73 2.50 3.99 -10.98
N ARG A 74 3.19 4.99 -10.42
CA ARG A 74 3.89 6.05 -11.19
C ARG A 74 5.10 5.54 -11.97
N GLY A 75 5.58 4.33 -11.72
CA GLY A 75 6.78 3.77 -12.31
C GLY A 75 8.07 4.21 -11.63
N ASP A 76 7.99 4.86 -10.47
CA ASP A 76 9.15 5.20 -9.65
C ASP A 76 9.50 4.04 -8.71
N ARG A 77 10.25 3.08 -9.26
CA ARG A 77 10.71 1.90 -8.50
C ARG A 77 11.64 2.28 -7.34
N GLU A 78 12.55 3.21 -7.59
CA GLU A 78 13.54 3.64 -6.59
C GLU A 78 12.88 4.33 -5.40
N GLY A 79 11.92 5.20 -5.68
CA GLY A 79 11.08 5.77 -4.65
C GLY A 79 10.36 4.69 -3.85
N ALA A 80 9.68 3.76 -4.54
CA ALA A 80 8.89 2.76 -3.86
C ALA A 80 9.72 1.94 -2.86
N LEU A 81 10.96 1.60 -3.23
CA LEU A 81 11.89 0.90 -2.35
C LEU A 81 12.33 1.75 -1.14
N ARG A 82 12.55 3.06 -1.32
CA ARG A 82 12.86 3.96 -0.20
C ARG A 82 11.73 4.04 0.81
N GLU A 83 10.49 4.16 0.33
CA GLU A 83 9.31 4.18 1.21
C GLU A 83 9.12 2.83 1.91
N LEU A 84 9.29 1.69 1.22
CA LEU A 84 9.23 0.38 1.87
C LEU A 84 10.31 0.20 2.93
N GLN A 85 11.54 0.65 2.67
CA GLN A 85 12.60 0.60 3.67
C GLN A 85 12.24 1.40 4.92
N GLU A 86 11.63 2.58 4.75
CA GLU A 86 11.16 3.39 5.86
C GLU A 86 10.01 2.72 6.63
N ALA A 87 9.08 2.07 5.92
CA ALA A 87 8.01 1.29 6.54
C ALA A 87 8.58 0.17 7.43
N VAL A 88 9.53 -0.62 6.92
CA VAL A 88 10.20 -1.68 7.68
C VAL A 88 10.91 -1.10 8.90
N ARG A 89 11.65 0.00 8.73
CA ARG A 89 12.36 0.68 9.83
C ARG A 89 11.42 1.13 10.96
N GLN A 90 10.19 1.53 10.62
CA GLN A 90 9.17 1.94 11.60
C GLN A 90 8.37 0.76 12.18
N GLY A 91 8.69 -0.48 11.79
CA GLY A 91 8.07 -1.68 12.34
C GLY A 91 6.85 -2.17 11.57
N TRP A 92 6.74 -1.85 10.28
CA TRP A 92 5.74 -2.49 9.42
C TRP A 92 5.97 -4.01 9.36
N ARG A 93 4.91 -4.79 9.62
CA ARG A 93 4.98 -6.25 9.82
C ARG A 93 3.94 -7.05 9.06
N PHE A 94 3.20 -6.44 8.13
CA PHE A 94 2.13 -7.12 7.37
C PHE A 94 2.67 -7.99 6.22
N TYR A 95 3.69 -8.81 6.51
CA TYR A 95 4.27 -9.76 5.55
C TYR A 95 3.23 -10.74 4.99
N ASN A 96 2.21 -11.12 5.76
CA ASN A 96 1.22 -12.11 5.32
C ASN A 96 0.17 -11.54 4.35
N GLU A 97 0.00 -10.22 4.33
CA GLU A 97 -0.98 -9.53 3.46
C GLU A 97 -0.34 -9.13 2.12
N ASN A 98 0.96 -8.80 2.16
CA ASN A 98 1.74 -8.36 1.00
C ASN A 98 1.77 -9.35 -0.20
N PRO A 99 1.76 -10.70 -0.03
CA PRO A 99 1.68 -11.64 -1.14
C PRO A 99 0.45 -11.49 -2.02
N HIS A 100 -0.60 -10.82 -1.53
CA HIS A 100 -1.84 -10.58 -2.27
C HIS A 100 -1.93 -9.17 -2.87
N ASP A 101 -0.94 -8.29 -2.65
CA ASP A 101 -0.91 -6.97 -3.26
C ASP A 101 -0.23 -7.03 -4.65
N PRO A 102 -0.98 -6.98 -5.77
CA PRO A 102 -0.39 -7.03 -7.10
C PRO A 102 0.54 -5.85 -7.38
N VAL A 103 0.30 -4.69 -6.74
CA VAL A 103 1.13 -3.49 -6.92
C VAL A 103 2.52 -3.75 -6.36
N LEU A 104 2.63 -4.11 -5.08
CA LEU A 104 3.94 -4.35 -4.46
C LEU A 104 4.61 -5.62 -4.98
N ASN A 105 3.83 -6.66 -5.33
CA ASN A 105 4.37 -7.87 -5.94
C ASN A 105 5.10 -7.60 -7.27
N SER A 106 4.78 -6.51 -7.98
CA SER A 106 5.53 -6.12 -9.19
C SER A 106 7.00 -5.72 -8.91
N LEU A 107 7.37 -5.53 -7.64
CA LEU A 107 8.75 -5.30 -7.21
C LEU A 107 9.56 -6.58 -6.99
N ARG A 108 8.91 -7.76 -6.95
CA ARG A 108 9.60 -9.05 -6.78
C ARG A 108 10.70 -9.25 -7.81
N GLY A 109 11.79 -9.89 -7.37
CA GLY A 109 13.00 -10.04 -8.17
C GLY A 109 13.93 -8.83 -8.12
N ASP A 110 13.54 -7.71 -7.47
CA ASP A 110 14.54 -6.77 -6.96
C ASP A 110 15.22 -7.37 -5.72
N PRO A 111 16.55 -7.53 -5.70
CA PRO A 111 17.24 -8.02 -4.51
C PRO A 111 16.98 -7.16 -3.26
N ARG A 112 16.71 -5.86 -3.42
CA ARG A 112 16.42 -4.95 -2.30
C ARG A 112 15.02 -5.20 -1.73
N TYR A 113 14.02 -5.36 -2.60
CA TYR A 113 12.66 -5.70 -2.18
C TYR A 113 12.64 -7.07 -1.49
N ASP A 114 13.24 -8.07 -2.11
CA ASP A 114 13.27 -9.44 -1.58
C ASP A 114 13.94 -9.48 -0.21
N ARG A 115 15.02 -8.71 -0.02
CA ARG A 115 15.69 -8.56 1.29
C ARG A 115 14.78 -7.94 2.35
N LEU A 116 14.06 -6.86 2.02
CA LEU A 116 13.10 -6.25 2.95
C LEU A 116 12.02 -7.25 3.35
N MET A 117 11.50 -8.04 2.40
CA MET A 117 10.48 -9.04 2.70
C MET A 117 11.00 -10.16 3.61
N VAL A 118 12.24 -10.61 3.42
CA VAL A 118 12.89 -11.57 4.32
C VAL A 118 13.03 -10.99 5.73
N GLU A 119 13.41 -9.73 5.87
CA GLU A 119 13.52 -9.05 7.17
C GLU A 119 12.18 -8.98 7.89
N VAL A 120 11.13 -8.50 7.21
CA VAL A 120 9.78 -8.43 7.78
C VAL A 120 9.28 -9.82 8.20
N LYS A 121 9.52 -10.86 7.39
CA LYS A 121 9.17 -12.23 7.73
C LYS A 121 9.89 -12.69 9.00
N ALA A 122 11.20 -12.46 9.08
CA ALA A 122 12.00 -12.86 10.23
C ALA A 122 11.51 -12.17 11.52
N ASP A 123 11.07 -10.92 11.44
CA ASP A 123 10.47 -10.19 12.56
C ASP A 123 9.17 -10.83 13.04
N VAL A 124 8.26 -11.15 12.12
CA VAL A 124 7.00 -11.84 12.43
C VAL A 124 7.25 -13.23 13.02
N ASP A 125 8.20 -13.99 12.48
CA ASP A 125 8.57 -15.31 12.99
C ASP A 125 9.10 -15.21 14.44
N ARG A 126 9.95 -14.21 14.75
CA ARG A 126 10.43 -13.96 16.12
C ARG A 126 9.29 -13.63 17.07
N MET A 127 8.33 -12.82 16.64
CA MET A 127 7.13 -12.50 17.44
C MET A 127 6.29 -13.74 17.73
N ARG A 128 6.06 -14.59 16.72
CA ARG A 128 5.33 -15.85 16.88
C ARG A 128 6.01 -16.77 17.89
N ALA A 129 7.32 -16.99 17.74
CA ALA A 129 8.07 -17.86 18.65
C ALA A 129 8.07 -17.33 20.10
N ARG A 130 8.01 -16.01 20.28
CA ARG A 130 7.87 -15.39 21.61
C ARG A 130 6.52 -15.69 22.23
N VAL A 131 5.42 -15.52 21.47
CA VAL A 131 4.06 -15.83 21.94
C VAL A 131 3.93 -17.31 22.32
N GLU A 132 4.46 -18.22 21.49
CA GLU A 132 4.47 -19.66 21.76
C GLU A 132 5.22 -20.03 23.04
N ARG A 133 6.32 -19.33 23.35
CA ARG A 133 7.12 -19.55 24.56
C ARG A 133 6.46 -18.96 25.81
N GLU A 134 5.84 -17.79 25.68
CA GLU A 134 5.30 -17.04 26.82
C GLU A 134 3.88 -17.48 27.22
N GLY A 135 3.17 -18.21 26.36
CA GLY A 135 1.86 -18.78 26.68
C GLY A 135 0.81 -17.71 27.00
N TRP A 136 0.26 -17.09 25.95
CA TRP A 136 -0.90 -16.19 26.05
C TRP A 136 -2.21 -16.94 25.94
#